data_AF-X1BGK9-F1
#
_entry.id   AF-X1BGK9-F1
#
_cell.length_a   1.000
_cell.length_b   1.000
_cell.length_c   1.000
_cell.angle_alpha   90.00
_cell.angle_beta   90.00
_cell.angle_gamma   90.00
#
_symmetry.space_group_name_H-M   'P 1'
#
loop_
_entity.id
_entity.type
_entity.pdbx_description
1 polymer ?
#
loop_
_entity_poly.entity_id
_entity_poly.type
_entity_poly.pdbx_seq_one_letter_code
_entity_poly.pdbx_strand_id
1 'polypeptide(L)'
;MKHHKHFIIFILIIIVSWACEKIYYFGDREDISISTKVLLHRGKGFHPDFHENTLEGAKYGLAHFDGIEVDIAISKDGTVWLSHNNRVKT
;
A
#
# COMPACT_ATOMS: atom_id res chain seq x y z
N MET A 1 12.92 41.13 26.95
CA MET A 1 13.41 39.72 26.90
C MET A 1 12.53 38.73 27.66
N LYS A 2 12.00 39.02 28.87
CA LYS A 2 11.15 38.08 29.63
C LYS A 2 9.82 37.73 28.93
N HIS A 3 9.12 38.71 28.37
CA HIS A 3 7.87 38.50 27.63
C HIS A 3 8.03 37.61 26.38
N HIS A 4 9.20 37.62 25.75
CA HIS A 4 9.48 36.80 24.58
C HIS A 4 9.63 35.31 24.94
N LYS A 5 10.20 35.00 26.12
CA LYS A 5 10.26 33.63 26.65
C LYS A 5 8.86 33.10 26.98
N HIS A 6 8.00 33.91 27.59
CA HIS A 6 6.61 33.52 27.87
C HIS A 6 5.79 33.31 26.59
N PHE A 7 6.03 34.12 25.56
CA PHE A 7 5.39 33.96 24.25
C PHE A 7 5.81 32.66 23.55
N ILE A 8 7.11 32.31 23.57
CA ILE A 8 7.60 31.05 23.01
C ILE A 8 7.02 29.85 23.77
N ILE A 9 6.98 29.90 25.10
CA ILE A 9 6.38 28.84 25.92
C ILE A 9 4.89 28.69 25.60
N PHE A 10 4.16 29.79 25.43
CA PHE A 10 2.75 29.76 25.05
C PHE A 10 2.53 29.13 23.67
N ILE A 11 3.36 29.45 22.68
CA ILE A 11 3.33 28.82 21.34
C ILE A 11 3.60 27.31 21.43
N LEU A 12 4.60 26.90 22.21
CA LEU A 12 4.92 25.49 22.40
C LEU A 12 3.77 24.71 23.04
N ILE A 13 3.07 25.31 24.01
CA ILE A 13 1.88 24.71 24.62
C ILE A 13 0.79 24.50 23.57
N ILE A 14 0.51 25.49 22.71
CA ILE A 14 -0.48 25.36 21.63
C ILE A 14 -0.10 24.22 20.67
N ILE A 15 1.15 24.15 20.23
CA ILE A 15 1.63 23.13 19.29
C ILE A 15 1.47 21.73 19.89
N VAL A 16 1.82 21.55 21.17
CA VAL A 16 1.69 20.25 21.86
C VAL A 16 0.22 19.88 22.08
N SER A 17 -0.65 20.84 22.41
CA SER A 17 -2.10 20.60 22.56
C SER A 17 -2.79 20.24 21.25
N TRP A 18 -2.27 20.68 20.10
CA TRP A 18 -2.78 20.35 18.77
C TRP A 18 -2.19 19.09 18.15
N ALA A 19 -1.19 18.48 18.79
CA ALA A 19 -0.56 17.24 18.33
C ALA A 19 -1.34 15.96 18.73
N CYS A 20 -2.52 16.10 19.36
CA CYS A 20 -3.21 15.01 20.04
C CYS A 20 -4.08 14.10 19.15
N GLU A 21 -4.01 14.19 17.82
CA GLU A 21 -4.82 13.29 16.99
C GLU A 21 -4.17 13.00 15.63
N LYS A 22 -3.33 11.95 15.55
CA LYS A 22 -2.83 11.41 14.27
C LYS A 22 -2.51 9.91 14.29
N ILE A 23 -3.23 9.09 15.04
CA ILE A 23 -3.16 7.64 14.82
C ILE A 23 -4.55 7.04 14.77
N TYR A 24 -5.10 6.97 13.56
CA TYR A 24 -6.27 6.17 13.27
C TYR A 24 -5.80 4.72 13.14
N TYR A 25 -5.83 3.98 14.24
CA TYR A 25 -5.80 2.54 14.17
C TYR A 25 -7.16 2.09 13.66
N PHE A 26 -7.20 1.23 12.64
CA PHE A 26 -8.41 0.45 12.38
C PHE A 26 -8.78 -0.23 13.71
N GLY A 27 -9.95 0.11 14.25
CA GLY A 27 -10.33 -0.37 15.58
C GLY A 27 -10.39 -1.90 15.59
N ASP A 28 -10.04 -2.52 16.72
CA ASP A 28 -10.17 -3.97 16.95
C ASP A 28 -11.64 -4.46 16.97
N ARG A 29 -12.60 -3.62 16.57
CA ARG A 29 -13.99 -3.97 16.45
C ARG A 29 -14.24 -4.43 15.02
N GLU A 30 -14.79 -5.63 14.86
CA GLU A 30 -15.32 -6.08 13.58
C GLU A 30 -16.36 -5.06 13.10
N ASP A 31 -15.96 -4.21 12.15
CA ASP A 31 -16.91 -3.42 11.40
C ASP A 31 -17.61 -4.38 10.44
N ILE A 32 -18.81 -4.81 10.84
CA ILE A 32 -19.68 -5.77 10.13
C ILE A 32 -20.02 -5.28 8.70
N SER A 33 -19.73 -4.01 8.37
CA SER A 33 -19.90 -3.44 7.04
C SER A 33 -18.68 -3.58 6.12
N ILE A 34 -17.51 -3.96 6.64
CA ILE A 34 -16.27 -4.10 5.86
C ILE A 34 -16.03 -5.57 5.52
N SER A 35 -16.31 -5.92 4.27
CA SER A 35 -15.97 -7.24 3.73
C SER A 35 -14.50 -7.26 3.29
N THR A 36 -13.70 -8.17 3.86
CA THR A 36 -12.32 -8.42 3.42
C THR A 36 -12.29 -8.88 1.96
N LYS A 37 -11.52 -8.16 1.14
CA LYS A 37 -11.28 -8.50 -0.26
C LYS A 37 -10.00 -9.31 -0.41
N VAL A 38 -10.05 -10.37 -1.22
CA VAL A 38 -8.89 -11.23 -1.47
C VAL A 38 -8.33 -10.93 -2.86
N LEU A 39 -7.09 -10.47 -2.90
CA LEU A 39 -6.35 -10.22 -4.14
C LEU A 39 -5.33 -11.33 -4.38
N LEU A 40 -5.28 -11.85 -5.60
CA LEU A 40 -4.33 -12.91 -5.95
C LEU A 40 -2.94 -12.32 -6.25
N HIS A 41 -1.96 -12.65 -5.40
CA HIS A 41 -0.58 -12.15 -5.45
C HIS A 41 0.10 -12.45 -6.79
N ARG A 42 0.68 -11.42 -7.42
CA ARG A 42 1.37 -11.44 -8.73
C ARG A 42 0.55 -12.06 -9.85
N GLY A 43 -0.76 -11.83 -9.81
CA GLY A 43 -1.74 -12.37 -10.74
C GLY A 43 -2.11 -13.83 -10.49
N LYS A 44 -1.25 -14.67 -9.89
CA LYS A 44 -1.44 -16.14 -9.87
C LYS A 44 -1.45 -16.81 -8.49
N GLY A 45 -0.95 -16.12 -7.45
CA GLY A 45 -0.66 -16.70 -6.15
C GLY A 45 0.28 -17.90 -6.26
N PHE A 46 -0.17 -19.05 -5.80
CA PHE A 46 0.59 -20.31 -5.84
C PHE A 46 0.16 -21.26 -6.96
N HIS A 47 -0.66 -20.82 -7.93
CA HIS A 47 -1.13 -21.70 -9.00
C HIS A 47 0.05 -22.26 -9.83
N PRO A 48 0.16 -23.60 -10.02
CA PRO A 48 1.35 -24.21 -10.62
C PRO A 48 1.46 -23.95 -12.12
N ASP A 49 0.33 -23.88 -12.84
CA ASP A 49 0.33 -23.81 -14.31
C ASP A 49 0.55 -22.39 -14.87
N PHE A 50 0.54 -21.37 -14.01
CA PHE A 50 0.72 -19.99 -14.41
C PHE A 50 2.05 -19.44 -13.88
N HIS A 51 2.60 -18.48 -14.60
CA HIS A 51 3.77 -17.71 -14.19
C HIS A 51 3.33 -16.39 -13.56
N GLU A 52 4.12 -15.90 -12.60
CA GLU A 52 3.86 -14.61 -11.96
C GLU A 52 3.89 -13.46 -12.96
N ASN A 53 3.09 -12.43 -12.75
CA ASN A 53 3.10 -11.21 -13.56
C ASN A 53 2.85 -11.46 -15.08
N THR A 54 2.09 -12.50 -15.41
CA THR A 54 1.67 -12.82 -16.78
C THR A 54 0.19 -12.54 -17.03
N LEU A 55 -0.19 -12.40 -18.30
CA LEU A 55 -1.58 -12.18 -18.70
C LEU A 55 -2.46 -13.38 -18.35
N GLU A 56 -1.93 -14.59 -18.49
CA GLU A 56 -2.63 -15.85 -18.19
C GLU A 56 -2.92 -15.96 -16.70
N GLY A 57 -1.91 -15.66 -15.85
CA GLY A 57 -2.10 -15.56 -14.40
C GLY A 57 -3.15 -14.52 -14.05
N ALA A 58 -3.05 -13.31 -14.60
CA ALA A 58 -4.01 -12.23 -14.36
C ALA A 58 -5.45 -12.62 -14.74
N LYS A 59 -5.65 -13.27 -15.90
CA LYS A 59 -6.96 -13.78 -16.32
C LYS A 59 -7.51 -14.80 -15.33
N TYR A 60 -6.67 -15.72 -14.85
CA TYR A 60 -7.06 -16.68 -13.84
C TYR A 60 -7.47 -15.99 -12.53
N GLY A 61 -6.64 -15.07 -12.01
CA GLY A 61 -6.91 -14.37 -10.76
C GLY A 61 -8.20 -13.54 -10.80
N LEU A 62 -8.39 -12.77 -11.87
CA LEU A 62 -9.60 -11.95 -12.06
C LEU A 62 -10.89 -12.78 -12.23
N ALA A 63 -10.78 -14.04 -12.64
CA ALA A 63 -11.93 -14.93 -12.78
C ALA A 63 -12.34 -15.60 -11.45
N HIS A 64 -11.46 -15.65 -10.44
CA HIS A 64 -11.67 -16.45 -9.22
C HIS A 64 -11.59 -15.67 -7.90
N PHE A 65 -11.08 -14.43 -7.92
CA PHE A 65 -10.83 -13.61 -6.71
C PHE A 65 -11.39 -12.20 -6.88
N ASP A 66 -11.45 -11.42 -5.80
CA ASP A 66 -11.94 -10.03 -5.84
C ASP A 66 -11.03 -9.12 -6.67
N GLY A 67 -9.79 -9.55 -6.93
CA GLY A 67 -8.87 -8.89 -7.82
C GLY A 67 -7.50 -9.57 -7.83
N ILE A 68 -6.51 -8.85 -8.38
CA ILE A 68 -5.13 -9.30 -8.48
C ILE A 68 -4.18 -8.18 -8.03
N GLU A 69 -3.00 -8.58 -7.59
CA GLU A 69 -1.86 -7.70 -7.44
C GLU A 69 -0.85 -8.02 -8.55
N VAL A 70 -0.14 -7.00 -9.07
CA VAL A 70 0.90 -7.14 -10.09
C VAL A 70 2.04 -6.16 -9.81
N ASP A 71 3.26 -6.60 -10.09
CA ASP A 71 4.47 -5.80 -9.91
C ASP A 71 4.78 -5.00 -11.17
N ILE A 72 4.65 -3.67 -11.10
CA ILE A 72 4.96 -2.78 -12.22
C ILE A 72 6.40 -2.28 -12.12
N ALA A 73 7.13 -2.38 -13.23
CA ALA A 73 8.42 -1.72 -13.38
C ALA A 73 8.44 -0.89 -14.67
N ILE A 74 9.40 0.04 -14.74
CA ILE A 74 9.61 0.90 -15.91
C ILE A 74 11.08 0.82 -16.32
N SER A 75 11.31 0.71 -17.63
CA SER A 75 12.65 0.70 -18.21
C SER A 75 13.17 2.12 -18.44
N LYS A 76 14.45 2.25 -18.80
CA LYS A 76 15.11 3.55 -19.02
C LYS A 76 14.48 4.37 -20.14
N ASP A 77 13.90 3.71 -21.16
CA ASP A 77 13.22 4.39 -22.27
C ASP A 77 11.74 4.70 -21.99
N GLY A 78 11.25 4.37 -20.79
CA GLY A 78 9.87 4.61 -20.38
C GLY A 78 8.91 3.45 -20.65
N THR A 79 9.37 2.33 -21.22
CA THR A 79 8.52 1.15 -21.41
C THR A 79 8.14 0.54 -20.07
N VAL A 80 6.84 0.32 -19.84
CA VAL A 80 6.28 -0.34 -18.67
C VAL A 80 6.24 -1.86 -18.90
N TRP A 81 6.66 -2.63 -17.90
CA TRP A 81 6.63 -4.09 -17.90
C TRP A 81 6.23 -4.63 -16.53
N LEU A 82 5.86 -5.91 -16.47
CA LEU A 82 5.49 -6.57 -15.22
C LEU A 82 6.60 -7.53 -14.78
N SER A 83 7.16 -7.31 -13.59
CA SER A 83 8.21 -8.15 -13.00
C SER A 83 8.41 -7.81 -11.54
N HIS A 84 8.41 -8.83 -10.68
CA HIS A 84 8.79 -8.66 -9.27
C HIS A 84 10.29 -8.37 -9.10
N ASN A 85 11.11 -8.85 -10.02
CA ASN A 85 12.56 -8.73 -9.93
C ASN A 85 13.05 -7.46 -10.61
N ASN A 86 13.97 -6.76 -9.95
CA ASN A 86 14.68 -5.60 -10.51
C ASN A 86 15.66 -5.96 -11.63
N ARG A 87 15.83 -7.25 -11.92
CA ARG A 87 16.73 -7.78 -12.96
C ARG A 87 15.98 -8.84 -13.74
N VAL A 88 16.06 -8.75 -15.06
CA VAL A 88 15.67 -9.84 -15.95
C VAL A 88 16.83 -10.81 -16.03
N LYS A 89 16.58 -12.12 -15.89
CA LYS A 89 17.59 -13.13 -16.20
C LYS A 89 17.72 -13.20 -17.71
N THR A 90 18.86 -12.73 -18.23
CA THR A 90 19.30 -12.97 -19.60
C THR A 90 19.89 -14.35 -19.75
#